data_AF-A0A3N0ILG1-F1
#
_entry.id   AF-A0A3N0ILG1-F1
#
_cell.length_a   1.000
_cell.length_b   1.000
_cell.length_c   1.000
_cell.angle_alpha   90.00
_cell.angle_beta   90.00
_cell.angle_gamma   90.00
#
_symmetry.space_group_name_H-M   'P 1'
#
loop_
_entity.id
_entity.type
_entity.pdbx_description
1 polymer ?
#
loop_
_entity_poly.entity_id
_entity_poly.type
_entity_poly.pdbx_seq_one_letter_code
_entity_poly.pdbx_strand_id
1 'polypeptide(L)' 'MFCTKCGAQLQDDAKYCTACGARVAHPNAACAQADEMKRNSGF' A
#
# COMPACT_ATOMS: atom_id res chain seq x y z
N MET A 1 9.76 7.70 -6.77
CA MET A 1 8.35 7.75 -7.30
C MET A 1 7.50 8.84 -6.60
N PHE A 2 6.36 9.30 -7.14
CA PHE A 2 5.47 10.27 -6.46
C PHE A 2 4.13 9.63 -6.04
N CYS A 3 3.54 10.10 -4.94
CA CYS A 3 2.27 9.59 -4.44
C CYS A 3 1.13 9.95 -5.41
N THR A 4 0.36 8.98 -5.84
CA THR A 4 -0.84 9.23 -6.67
C THR A 4 -2.00 9.85 -5.89
N LYS A 5 -1.95 9.84 -4.55
CA LYS A 5 -2.98 10.41 -3.69
C LYS A 5 -2.72 11.86 -3.30
N CYS A 6 -1.48 12.22 -2.99
CA CYS A 6 -1.13 13.56 -2.50
C CYS A 6 -0.02 14.26 -3.29
N GLY A 7 0.65 13.57 -4.21
CA GLY A 7 1.78 14.13 -4.96
C GLY A 7 3.11 14.18 -4.21
N ALA A 8 3.18 13.71 -2.96
CA ALA A 8 4.42 13.70 -2.19
C ALA A 8 5.49 12.80 -2.84
N GLN A 9 6.76 13.16 -2.70
CA GLN A 9 7.87 12.33 -3.16
C GLN A 9 8.01 11.11 -2.25
N LEU A 10 7.94 9.92 -2.83
CA LEU A 10 8.16 8.63 -2.18
C LEU A 10 9.45 7.99 -2.66
N GLN A 11 10.09 7.28 -1.74
CA GLN A 11 11.19 6.38 -2.08
C GLN A 11 10.69 5.15 -2.83
N ASP A 12 11.56 4.62 -3.67
CA ASP A 12 11.28 3.48 -4.55
C ASP A 12 11.12 2.15 -3.80
N ASP A 13 11.34 2.13 -2.48
CA ASP A 13 11.04 1.03 -1.55
C ASP A 13 10.00 1.39 -0.46
N ALA A 14 9.37 2.57 -0.55
CA ALA A 14 8.45 3.07 0.48
C ALA A 14 7.09 2.36 0.49
N LYS A 15 6.84 1.46 1.44
CA LYS A 15 5.59 0.66 1.55
C LYS A 15 4.32 1.52 1.73
N TYR A 16 4.48 2.73 2.25
CA TYR A 16 3.41 3.69 2.46
C TYR A 16 3.95 5.11 2.33
N CYS A 17 3.07 6.04 1.98
CA CYS A 17 3.39 7.45 1.91
C CYS A 17 3.52 8.01 3.34
N THR A 18 4.70 8.51 3.68
CA THR A 18 4.95 9.18 4.97
C THR A 18 4.24 10.52 5.09
N ALA A 19 3.81 11.12 3.97
CA ALA A 19 3.11 12.40 3.96
C ALA A 19 1.59 12.27 4.17
N CYS A 20 0.94 11.23 3.62
CA CYS A 20 -0.52 11.08 3.68
C CYS A 20 -1.01 9.75 4.27
N GLY A 21 -0.11 8.78 4.49
CA GLY A 21 -0.45 7.45 5.00
C GLY A 21 -1.00 6.47 3.96
N ALA A 22 -1.10 6.86 2.68
CA ALA A 22 -1.59 5.96 1.63
C ALA A 22 -0.61 4.79 1.42
N ARG A 23 -1.11 3.55 1.35
CA ARG A 23 -0.28 2.39 1.02
C ARG A 23 0.20 2.49 -0.42
N VAL A 24 1.49 2.25 -0.63
CA VAL A 24 2.12 2.27 -1.95
C VAL A 24 2.51 0.84 -2.27
N ALA A 25 1.76 0.24 -3.21
CA ALA A 25 1.98 -1.13 -3.64
C ALA A 25 3.28 -1.18 -4.45
N HIS A 26 4.33 -1.76 -3.86
CA HIS A 26 5.57 -2.05 -4.56
C HIS A 26 5.38 -3.25 -5.46
N PRO A 27 5.51 -3.11 -6.80
CA PRO A 27 5.35 -4.24 -7.70
C PRO A 27 6.50 -5.27 -7.60
N ASN A 28 7.58 -4.98 -6.85
CA ASN A 28 8.75 -5.86 -6.74
C ASN A 28 8.86 -6.64 -5.42
N ALA A 29 7.88 -6.52 -4.52
CA ALA A 29 7.76 -7.44 -3.39
C ALA A 29 6.91 -8.64 -3.84
N ALA A 30 7.57 -9.63 -4.45
CA ALA A 30 6.98 -10.94 -4.67
C ALA A 30 6.39 -11.46 -3.34
N CYS A 31 5.07 -11.66 -3.32
CA CYS A 31 4.33 -12.40 -2.30
C CYS A 31 4.38 -11.83 -0.86
N ALA A 32 3.75 -10.69 -0.58
CA ALA A 32 3.35 -10.34 0.78
C ALA A 32 2.12 -9.42 0.82
N GLN A 33 1.21 -9.73 1.73
CA GLN A 33 -0.23 -9.54 1.66
C GLN A 33 -0.76 -8.19 2.17
N ALA A 34 -2.08 -8.00 2.00
CA ALA A 34 -3.06 -7.90 3.10
C ALA A 34 -3.98 -6.67 3.03
N ASP A 35 -5.13 -6.81 2.36
CA ASP A 35 -6.42 -6.38 2.91
C ASP A 35 -7.52 -6.96 2.02
N GLU A 36 -8.17 -8.04 2.48
CA GLU A 36 -9.57 -8.42 2.21
C GLU A 36 -9.76 -9.96 2.35
N MET A 37 -9.33 -10.53 3.47
CA MET A 37 -9.81 -11.85 3.91
C MET A 37 -10.68 -11.74 5.18
N LYS A 38 -11.59 -10.76 5.21
CA LYS A 38 -12.55 -10.65 6.33
C LYS A 38 -13.99 -10.40 5.90
N ARG A 39 -14.61 -11.35 5.18
CA ARG A 39 -16.07 -11.51 5.20
C ARG A 39 -16.54 -12.93 4.86
N ASN A 40 -16.06 -13.93 5.59
CA ASN A 40 -16.85 -15.15 5.73
C ASN A 40 -16.79 -15.64 7.17
N SER A 41 -17.77 -15.22 7.96
CA SER A 41 -18.06 -15.81 9.27
C SER A 41 -19.58 -15.78 9.44
N GLY A 42 -20.19 -16.94 9.14
CA GLY A 42 -21.44 -17.50 9.70
C GLY A 42 -22.70 -16.64 9.75
N PHE A 43 -23.65 -16.94 8.85
CA PHE A 43 -25.08 -16.97 9.21
C PHE A 43 -25.48 -18.43 9.44
#